data_AF-A0A968XBM6-F1
#
_entry.id   AF-A0A968XBM6-F1
#
_cell.length_a   1.000
_cell.length_b   1.000
_cell.length_c   1.000
_cell.angle_alpha   90.00
_cell.angle_beta   90.00
_cell.angle_gamma   90.00
#
_symmetry.space_group_name_H-M   'P 1'
#
loop_
_entity.id
_entity.type
_entity.pdbx_description
1 polymer ?
#
loop_
_entity_poly.entity_id
_entity_poly.type
_entity_poly.pdbx_seq_one_letter_code
_entity_poly.pdbx_strand_id
1 'polypeptide(L)'
;MRRRRRFFFADLNSMNGSYLNGVRVQGKHRLQDGDFLRVGNTEFFFFISQEQRMLEMLHPEVCNRLLNPVKQAPEGYVEAQEAEELLQFSGLKR
;
A
#
# COMPACT_ATOMS: atom_id res chain seq x y z
N MET A 1 -18.70 8.57 26.55
CA MET A 1 -17.33 8.02 26.64
C MET A 1 -16.98 7.39 25.28
N ARG A 2 -15.99 7.91 24.54
CA ARG A 2 -15.59 7.35 23.23
C ARG A 2 -14.77 6.07 23.43
N ARG A 3 -15.20 4.94 22.87
CA ARG A 3 -14.40 3.69 22.86
C ARG A 3 -13.14 3.93 22.02
N ARG A 4 -11.95 3.71 22.57
CA ARG A 4 -10.69 3.68 21.80
C ARG A 4 -10.75 2.50 20.84
N ARG A 5 -10.78 2.76 19.52
CA ARG A 5 -10.68 1.73 18.49
C ARG A 5 -9.30 1.10 18.59
N ARG A 6 -9.24 -0.24 18.59
CA ARG A 6 -8.00 -1.01 18.59
C ARG A 6 -7.87 -1.68 17.24
N PHE A 7 -6.70 -1.51 16.63
CA PHE A 7 -6.38 -2.12 15.34
C PHE A 7 -5.43 -3.28 15.56
N PHE A 8 -5.53 -4.27 14.70
CA PHE A 8 -4.70 -5.45 14.77
C PHE A 8 -4.22 -5.82 13.37
N PHE A 9 -3.02 -6.36 13.32
CA PHE A 9 -2.36 -6.81 12.13
C PHE A 9 -2.04 -8.30 12.27
N ALA A 10 -2.31 -9.06 11.21
CA ALA A 10 -2.05 -10.49 11.17
C ALA A 10 -1.67 -10.88 9.75
N ASP A 11 -0.68 -11.74 9.64
CA ASP A 11 -0.35 -12.39 8.37
C ASP A 11 -1.27 -13.60 8.16
N LEU A 12 -1.85 -13.73 6.96
CA LEU A 12 -2.74 -14.82 6.60
C LEU A 12 -2.01 -15.89 5.79
N ASN A 13 -0.86 -16.35 6.30
CA ASN A 13 0.02 -17.31 5.64
C ASN A 13 0.43 -16.84 4.23
N SER A 14 0.85 -15.59 4.12
CA SER A 14 1.28 -15.03 2.84
C SER A 14 2.62 -15.65 2.40
N MET A 15 2.81 -15.81 1.09
CA MET A 15 4.02 -16.43 0.54
C MET A 15 5.31 -15.71 0.96
N ASN A 16 5.30 -14.38 0.95
CA ASN A 16 6.47 -13.54 1.29
C ASN A 16 6.49 -13.12 2.76
N GLY A 17 5.42 -13.39 3.51
CA GLY A 17 5.21 -12.92 4.87
C GLY A 17 4.86 -11.43 4.98
N SER A 18 4.44 -11.07 6.19
CA SER A 18 4.23 -9.69 6.62
C SER A 18 5.13 -9.36 7.81
N TYR A 19 5.52 -8.09 7.93
CA TYR A 19 6.46 -7.62 8.94
C TYR A 19 5.91 -6.38 9.64
N LEU A 20 6.14 -6.29 10.95
CA LEU A 20 5.83 -5.15 11.80
C LEU A 20 7.15 -4.66 12.40
N ASN A 21 7.54 -3.42 12.09
CA ASN A 21 8.79 -2.81 12.54
C ASN A 21 10.01 -3.71 12.27
N GLY A 22 10.06 -4.32 11.09
CA GLY A 22 11.13 -5.23 10.66
C GLY A 22 11.02 -6.68 11.17
N VAL A 23 10.09 -6.99 12.08
CA VAL A 23 9.91 -8.33 12.65
C VAL A 23 8.78 -9.06 11.92
N ARG A 24 9.02 -10.30 11.47
CA ARG A 24 8.01 -11.13 10.80
C ARG A 24 6.84 -11.40 11.75
N VAL A 25 5.63 -11.12 11.30
CA VAL A 25 4.40 -11.23 12.09
C VAL A 25 4.00 -12.70 12.24
N GLN A 26 3.62 -13.10 13.46
CA GLN A 26 3.06 -14.42 13.74
C GLN A 26 1.77 -14.27 14.56
N GLY A 27 0.66 -14.76 14.03
CA GLY A 27 -0.64 -14.54 14.65
C GLY A 27 -1.04 -13.06 14.63
N LYS A 28 -1.80 -12.63 15.64
CA LYS A 28 -2.44 -11.31 15.69
C LYS A 28 -1.68 -10.36 16.61
N HIS A 29 -1.20 -9.25 16.06
CA HIS A 29 -0.49 -8.20 16.79
C HIS A 29 -1.34 -6.93 16.89
N ARG A 30 -1.30 -6.25 18.03
CA ARG A 30 -1.98 -4.96 18.20
C ARG A 30 -1.12 -3.86 17.57
N LEU A 31 -1.72 -3.07 16.68
CA LEU A 31 -1.05 -1.90 16.09
C LEU A 31 -1.03 -0.71 17.05
N GLN A 32 0.01 0.08 16.89
CA GLN A 32 0.25 1.36 17.52
C GLN A 32 0.36 2.45 16.46
N ASP A 33 0.06 3.67 16.86
CA ASP A 33 0.22 4.83 15.99
C ASP A 33 1.70 5.00 15.61
N GLY A 34 1.98 5.18 14.32
CA GLY A 34 3.32 5.29 13.76
C GLY A 34 4.01 3.96 13.43
N ASP A 35 3.37 2.80 13.59
CA ASP A 35 3.98 1.52 13.24
C ASP A 35 4.36 1.44 11.75
N PHE A 36 5.52 0.84 11.45
CA PHE A 36 5.97 0.57 10.08
C PHE A 36 5.62 -0.87 9.69
N LEU A 37 4.87 -1.03 8.61
CA LEU A 37 4.40 -2.32 8.13
C LEU A 37 5.01 -2.64 6.77
N ARG A 38 5.31 -3.92 6.57
CA ARG A 38 5.58 -4.49 5.26
C ARG A 38 4.64 -5.66 4.99
N VAL A 39 3.98 -5.65 3.83
CA VAL A 39 3.16 -6.76 3.33
C VAL A 39 3.70 -7.16 1.96
N GLY A 40 4.33 -8.33 1.86
CA GLY A 40 5.11 -8.68 0.67
C GLY A 40 6.16 -7.61 0.36
N ASN A 41 6.03 -6.93 -0.78
CA ASN A 41 6.95 -5.88 -1.23
C ASN A 41 6.42 -4.45 -0.98
N THR A 42 5.26 -4.31 -0.32
CA THR A 42 4.64 -3.01 -0.03
C THR A 42 4.99 -2.58 1.39
N GLU A 43 5.48 -1.35 1.55
CA GLU A 43 5.88 -0.78 2.83
C GLU A 43 5.12 0.53 3.11
N PHE A 44 4.62 0.71 4.34
CA PHE A 44 3.87 1.91 4.74
C PHE A 44 3.82 2.09 6.25
N PHE A 45 3.57 3.33 6.68
CA PHE A 45 3.30 3.66 8.08
C PHE A 45 1.80 3.60 8.39
N PHE A 46 1.46 3.15 9.59
CA PHE A 46 0.10 3.14 10.10
C PHE A 46 -0.13 4.26 11.11
N PHE A 47 -1.15 5.08 10.87
CA PHE A 47 -1.51 6.18 11.78
C PHE A 47 -2.98 6.07 12.23
N ILE A 48 -3.23 6.35 13.51
CA ILE A 48 -4.55 6.38 14.11
C ILE A 48 -5.05 7.82 14.11
N SER A 49 -5.85 8.18 13.11
CA SER A 49 -6.61 9.44 13.15
C SER A 49 -7.91 9.31 13.94
N GLN A 50 -8.19 10.27 14.82
CA GLN A 50 -9.52 10.47 15.40
C GLN A 50 -10.41 11.41 14.56
N GLU A 51 -9.80 12.10 13.60
CA GLU A 51 -10.46 13.01 12.68
C GLU A 51 -10.78 12.28 11.37
N GLN A 52 -12.07 12.18 11.07
CA GLN A 52 -12.54 11.89 9.72
C GLN A 52 -12.94 13.22 9.12
N ARG A 53 -12.16 13.73 8.16
CA ARG A 53 -12.63 14.85 7.34
C ARG A 53 -13.48 14.29 6.22
N MET A 54 -14.70 14.80 6.10
CA MET A 54 -15.34 14.76 4.80
C MET A 54 -14.51 15.67 3.91
N LEU A 55 -14.08 15.15 2.76
CA LEU A 55 -13.55 16.01 1.74
C LEU A 55 -14.65 17.01 1.39
N GLU A 56 -14.34 18.31 1.39
CA GLU A 56 -15.17 19.28 0.68
C GLU A 56 -15.36 18.79 -0.75
N MET A 57 -16.44 19.21 -1.42
CA MET A 57 -16.72 18.82 -2.80
C MET A 57 -15.43 18.86 -3.61
N LEU A 58 -14.92 17.67 -3.93
CA LEU A 58 -13.68 17.55 -4.66
C LEU A 58 -13.90 18.23 -6.00
N HIS A 59 -12.94 19.04 -6.42
CA HIS A 59 -12.93 19.60 -7.76
C HIS A 59 -13.19 18.46 -8.77
N PRO A 60 -14.05 18.66 -9.79
CA PRO A 60 -14.47 17.58 -10.70
C PRO A 60 -13.31 16.76 -11.29
N GLU A 61 -12.17 17.40 -11.51
CA GLU A 61 -10.93 16.82 -12.02
C GLU A 61 -10.31 15.81 -11.04
N VAL A 62 -10.39 16.07 -9.74
CA VAL A 62 -9.92 15.14 -8.71
C VAL A 62 -10.85 13.93 -8.64
N CYS A 63 -12.17 14.16 -8.67
CA CYS A 63 -13.16 13.08 -8.78
C CYS A 63 -12.93 12.22 -10.02
N ASN A 64 -12.70 12.84 -11.18
CA ASN A 64 -12.46 12.13 -12.43
C ASN A 64 -11.21 11.25 -12.37
N ARG A 65 -10.13 11.69 -11.72
CA ARG A 65 -8.92 10.88 -11.55
C ARG A 65 -9.14 9.70 -10.60
N LEU A 66 -9.87 9.91 -9.51
CA LEU A 66 -10.10 8.86 -8.50
C LEU A 66 -11.14 7.83 -8.94
N LEU A 67 -12.18 8.27 -9.65
CA LEU A 67 -13.31 7.44 -10.05
C LEU A 67 -13.12 6.80 -11.43
N ASN A 68 -12.24 7.35 -12.27
CA ASN A 68 -11.90 6.79 -13.58
C ASN A 68 -10.38 6.51 -13.71
N PRO A 69 -9.82 5.58 -12.91
CA PRO A 69 -8.39 5.28 -12.90
C PRO A 69 -7.85 4.77 -14.25
N VAL A 70 -8.72 4.27 -15.13
CA VAL A 70 -8.35 3.66 -16.42
C VAL A 70 -7.87 4.68 -17.45
N LYS A 71 -8.18 5.98 -17.31
CA LYS A 71 -7.77 7.00 -18.30
C LYS A 71 -6.34 7.54 -18.14
N GLN A 72 -5.63 7.14 -17.07
CA GLN A 72 -4.26 7.60 -16.80
C GLN A 72 -3.24 6.47 -16.66
N ALA A 73 -3.67 5.21 -16.68
CA ALA A 73 -2.74 4.11 -16.91
C ALA A 73 -2.25 4.24 -18.37
N PRO A 74 -0.94 4.20 -18.64
CA PRO A 74 -0.48 4.01 -20.01
C PRO A 74 -1.17 2.76 -20.57
N GLU A 75 -1.74 2.86 -21.77
CA GLU A 75 -2.28 1.71 -22.50
C GLU A 75 -1.13 0.75 -22.79
N GLY A 76 -0.95 -0.22 -21.89
CA GLY A 76 0.19 -1.13 -21.92
C GLY A 76 0.61 -1.49 -20.51
N TYR A 77 -0.08 -2.45 -19.91
CA TYR A 77 0.60 -3.35 -18.99
C TYR A 77 1.62 -4.10 -19.84
N VAL A 78 2.89 -3.72 -19.76
CA VAL A 78 3.96 -4.65 -20.15
C VAL A 78 3.91 -5.77 -19.12
N GLU A 79 3.60 -6.98 -19.58
CA GLU A 79 3.82 -8.21 -18.80
C GLU A 79 5.21 -8.14 -18.18
N ALA A 80 5.34 -8.55 -16.91
CA ALA A 80 6.60 -8.40 -16.16
C ALA A 80 7.82 -9.02 -16.89
N GLN A 81 7.57 -9.93 -17.82
CA GLN A 81 8.57 -10.57 -18.68
C GLN A 81 9.16 -9.61 -19.74
N GLU A 82 8.38 -8.68 -20.29
CA GLU A 82 8.87 -7.70 -21.30
C GLU A 82 9.67 -6.56 -20.64
N ALA A 83 9.33 -6.20 -19.39
CA ALA A 83 10.07 -5.20 -18.64
C ALA A 83 11.50 -5.65 -18.29
N GLU A 84 11.71 -6.96 -18.07
CA GLU A 84 13.04 -7.52 -17.82
C GLU A 84 13.91 -7.55 -19.08
N GLU A 85 13.34 -7.81 -20.26
CA GLU A 85 14.08 -7.72 -21.53
C GLU A 85 14.54 -6.30 -21.83
N LEU A 86 13.68 -5.29 -21.64
CA LEU A 86 14.04 -3.88 -21.86
C LEU A 86 15.12 -3.38 -20.88
N LEU A 87 15.14 -3.92 -19.66
CA LEU A 87 16.22 -3.66 -18.69
C LEU A 87 17.53 -4.36 -19.05
N GLN A 88 17.49 -5.50 -19.75
CA GLN A 88 18.69 -6.11 -20.32
C GLN A 88 19.24 -5.32 -21.51
N PHE A 89 18.38 -4.82 -22.40
CA PHE A 89 18.81 -4.03 -23.57
C PHE A 89 19.31 -2.63 -23.22
N SER A 90 18.81 -2.00 -22.15
CA SER A 90 19.23 -0.66 -21.74
C SER A 90 20.60 -0.59 -21.06
N GLY A 91 21.28 -1.73 -20.86
CA GLY A 91 22.66 -1.77 -20.36
C GLY A 91 22.84 -1.20 -18.95
N LEU A 92 21.74 -0.94 -18.21
CA LEU A 92 21.77 -0.36 -16.88
C LEU A 92 21.83 -1.48 -15.81
N LYS A 93 22.88 -2.31 -15.90
CA LYS A 93 23.37 -3.11 -14.78
C LYS A 93 24.85 -2.80 -14.56
N ARG A 94 25.14 -2.09 -13.49
CA ARG A 94 26.37 -2.30 -12.71
C ARG A 94 25.95 -2.74 -11.32
#